data_AF-M0N6A7-F1
#
_entry.id   AF-M0N6A7-F1
#
_cell.length_a   1.000
_cell.length_b   1.000
_cell.length_c   1.000
_cell.angle_alpha   90.00
_cell.angle_beta   90.00
_cell.angle_gamma   90.00
#
_symmetry.space_group_name_H-M   'P 1'
#
loop_
_entity.id
_entity.type
_entity.pdbx_description
1 polymer ?
#
loop_
_entity_poly.entity_id
_entity_poly.type
_entity_poly.pdbx_seq_one_letter_code
_entity_poly.pdbx_strand_id
1 'polypeptide(L)'
;MNGDDELEGSDEQDFREHFAPVARSIRRTVTSRTIQVYAVSFVGIVILSASIGPAVVGAYATVQEDYGLCSDPDLEVSSADDTAELTAGNDVPEFVRLDYDELSTAEQRAFRAALASANGVKPIEGDVEHRSAFRDGALVTYQGENHYAVIGSRNDCVTDSFNLPLSIAGLVVGSGLVIAPGVWRLRGNGAEEAVDE
;
A
#
# COMPACT_ATOMS: atom_id res chain seq x y z
N MET A 1 -53.30 31.03 -2.89
CA MET A 1 -52.04 30.34 -2.50
C MET A 1 -51.97 29.06 -3.30
N ASN A 2 -51.07 29.05 -4.29
CA ASN A 2 -50.33 27.92 -4.87
C ASN A 2 -49.82 28.41 -6.22
N GLY A 3 -48.55 28.81 -6.23
CA GLY A 3 -47.80 29.18 -7.42
C GLY A 3 -46.80 28.07 -7.68
N ASP A 4 -46.97 27.42 -8.82
CA ASP A 4 -46.06 26.41 -9.36
C ASP A 4 -45.21 27.13 -10.43
N ASP A 5 -44.04 27.64 -10.03
CA ASP A 5 -43.03 28.15 -10.96
C ASP A 5 -42.10 27.01 -11.36
N GLU A 6 -42.45 26.33 -12.45
CA GLU A 6 -41.65 25.30 -13.12
C GLU A 6 -40.54 25.99 -13.93
N LEU A 7 -39.34 26.08 -13.35
CA LEU A 7 -38.13 26.59 -14.02
C LEU A 7 -37.34 25.43 -14.65
N GLU A 8 -37.89 24.80 -15.68
CA GLU A 8 -37.18 23.81 -16.50
C GLU A 8 -37.18 24.27 -17.96
N GLY A 9 -36.03 24.70 -18.48
CA GLY A 9 -35.85 24.70 -19.95
C GLY A 9 -34.84 25.67 -20.58
N SER A 10 -34.45 26.77 -19.92
CA SER A 10 -33.63 27.79 -20.61
C SER A 10 -32.13 27.55 -20.47
N ASP A 11 -31.63 27.16 -19.29
CA ASP A 11 -30.19 27.14 -19.04
C ASP A 11 -29.48 25.94 -19.69
N GLU A 12 -30.08 24.75 -19.71
CA GLU A 12 -29.38 23.56 -20.21
C GLU A 12 -29.23 23.52 -21.74
N GLN A 13 -30.18 24.11 -22.47
CA GLN A 13 -30.08 24.26 -23.94
C GLN A 13 -29.08 25.35 -24.31
N ASP A 14 -29.09 26.50 -23.62
CA ASP A 14 -28.19 27.62 -23.91
C ASP A 14 -26.73 27.25 -23.58
N PHE A 15 -26.49 26.54 -22.47
CA PHE A 15 -25.18 25.94 -22.18
C PHE A 15 -24.75 24.93 -23.25
N ARG A 16 -25.66 24.06 -23.72
CA ARG A 16 -25.34 23.09 -24.78
C ARG A 16 -24.97 23.75 -26.10
N GLU A 17 -25.66 24.82 -26.49
CA GLU A 17 -25.36 25.55 -27.71
C GLU A 17 -24.07 26.36 -27.59
N HIS A 18 -23.82 26.98 -26.43
CA HIS A 18 -22.60 27.75 -26.17
C HIS A 18 -21.34 26.86 -26.19
N PHE A 19 -21.42 25.65 -25.64
CA PHE A 19 -20.32 24.68 -25.65
C PHE A 19 -20.34 23.72 -26.85
N ALA A 20 -21.36 23.75 -27.73
CA ALA A 20 -21.41 22.90 -28.92
C ALA A 20 -20.18 23.01 -29.85
N PRO A 21 -19.56 24.20 -30.06
CA PRO A 21 -18.36 24.32 -30.88
C PRO A 21 -17.15 23.68 -30.19
N VAL A 22 -17.04 23.84 -28.86
CA VAL A 22 -15.98 23.27 -28.03
C VAL A 22 -16.13 21.74 -27.95
N ALA A 23 -17.35 21.24 -27.72
CA ALA A 23 -17.66 19.82 -27.72
C ALA A 23 -17.39 19.17 -29.08
N ARG A 24 -17.73 19.83 -30.20
CA ARG A 24 -17.37 19.35 -31.56
C ARG A 24 -15.86 19.37 -31.79
N SER A 25 -15.17 20.42 -31.35
CA SER A 25 -13.70 20.53 -31.42
C SER A 25 -12.99 19.42 -30.65
N ILE A 26 -13.39 19.20 -29.39
CA ILE A 26 -12.88 18.12 -28.53
C ILE A 26 -13.20 16.76 -29.15
N ARG A 27 -14.44 16.53 -29.60
CA ARG A 27 -14.83 15.27 -30.24
C ARG A 27 -13.99 14.98 -31.48
N ARG A 28 -13.72 15.97 -32.33
CA ARG A 28 -12.90 15.84 -33.56
C ARG A 28 -11.42 15.60 -33.24
N THR A 29 -10.93 16.21 -32.17
CA THR A 29 -9.56 16.04 -31.66
C THR A 29 -9.38 14.65 -31.04
N VAL A 30 -10.33 14.18 -30.25
CA VAL A 30 -10.34 12.85 -29.62
C VAL A 30 -10.58 11.71 -30.65
N THR A 31 -11.23 11.98 -31.79
CA THR A 31 -11.37 11.02 -32.90
C THR A 31 -10.19 11.04 -33.88
N SER A 32 -9.22 11.94 -33.70
CA SER A 32 -8.00 11.92 -34.50
C SER A 32 -7.19 10.67 -34.19
N ARG A 33 -6.99 9.83 -35.22
CA ARG A 33 -6.21 8.58 -35.14
C ARG A 33 -4.80 8.81 -34.59
N THR A 34 -4.21 9.98 -34.89
CA THR A 34 -2.90 10.38 -34.38
C THR A 34 -2.94 10.62 -32.87
N ILE A 35 -3.95 11.32 -32.37
CA ILE A 35 -4.09 11.63 -30.94
C ILE A 35 -4.44 10.37 -30.15
N GLN A 36 -5.29 9.49 -30.69
CA GLN A 36 -5.59 8.21 -30.06
C GLN A 36 -4.35 7.32 -29.91
N VAL A 37 -3.50 7.24 -30.95
CA VAL A 37 -2.26 6.46 -30.89
C VAL A 37 -1.33 6.98 -29.79
N TYR A 38 -1.10 8.29 -29.72
CA TYR A 38 -0.23 8.87 -28.70
C TYR A 38 -0.84 8.79 -27.30
N ALA A 39 -2.15 8.98 -27.16
CA ALA A 39 -2.86 8.85 -25.88
C ALA A 39 -2.78 7.41 -25.34
N VAL A 40 -2.97 6.41 -26.20
CA VAL A 40 -2.87 4.99 -25.83
C VAL A 40 -1.44 4.64 -25.39
N SER A 41 -0.42 5.07 -26.14
CA SER A 41 0.97 4.87 -25.75
C SER A 41 1.32 5.56 -24.45
N PHE A 42 0.83 6.79 -24.24
CA PHE A 42 1.06 7.54 -23.01
C PHE A 42 0.46 6.83 -21.79
N VAL A 43 -0.80 6.38 -21.89
CA VAL A 43 -1.45 5.60 -20.83
C VAL A 43 -0.68 4.29 -20.59
N GLY A 44 -0.21 3.63 -21.64
CA GLY A 44 0.65 2.44 -21.53
C GLY A 44 1.93 2.69 -20.72
N ILE A 45 2.63 3.79 -20.97
CA ILE A 45 3.84 4.16 -20.22
C ILE A 45 3.52 4.45 -18.75
N VAL A 46 2.42 5.14 -18.47
CA VAL A 46 2.00 5.45 -17.09
C VAL A 46 1.70 4.16 -16.32
N ILE A 47 0.92 3.25 -16.92
CA ILE A 47 0.60 1.94 -16.32
C ILE A 47 1.89 1.13 -16.10
N LEU A 48 2.78 1.07 -17.11
CA LEU A 48 4.04 0.36 -17.02
C LEU A 48 4.89 0.90 -15.86
N SER A 49 5.05 2.21 -15.78
CA SER A 49 5.87 2.88 -14.77
C SER A 49 5.32 2.67 -13.36
N ALA A 50 4.00 2.79 -13.19
CA ALA A 50 3.33 2.55 -11.91
C ALA A 50 3.45 1.09 -11.44
N SER A 51 3.66 0.14 -12.37
CA SER A 51 3.73 -1.29 -12.06
C SER A 51 5.10 -1.76 -11.58
N ILE A 52 6.18 -1.03 -11.89
CA ILE A 52 7.57 -1.45 -11.58
C ILE A 52 7.81 -1.50 -10.06
N GLY A 53 7.41 -0.46 -9.32
CA GLY A 53 7.64 -0.37 -7.87
C GLY A 53 7.03 -1.55 -7.10
N PRO A 54 5.72 -1.81 -7.23
CA PRO A 54 5.10 -2.94 -6.56
C PRO A 54 5.55 -4.30 -7.11
N ALA A 55 6.08 -4.39 -8.34
CA ALA A 55 6.64 -5.65 -8.87
C ALA A 55 7.88 -6.07 -8.09
N VAL A 56 8.78 -5.10 -7.84
CA VAL A 56 10.02 -5.34 -7.10
C VAL A 56 9.67 -5.70 -5.65
N VAL A 57 8.85 -4.89 -4.99
CA VAL A 57 8.44 -5.13 -3.60
C VAL A 57 7.72 -6.48 -3.44
N GLY A 58 6.82 -6.81 -4.37
CA GLY A 58 6.12 -8.10 -4.37
C GLY A 58 7.04 -9.29 -4.61
N ALA A 59 8.06 -9.16 -5.47
CA ALA A 59 9.03 -10.23 -5.71
C ALA A 59 9.87 -10.51 -4.47
N TYR A 60 10.30 -9.45 -3.78
CA TYR A 60 10.96 -9.58 -2.50
C TYR A 60 10.06 -10.23 -1.45
N ALA A 61 8.76 -9.90 -1.40
CA ALA A 61 7.82 -10.52 -0.46
C ALA A 61 7.78 -12.06 -0.59
N THR A 62 7.78 -12.59 -1.82
CA THR A 62 7.68 -14.04 -2.06
C THR A 62 8.91 -14.85 -1.66
N VAL A 63 10.09 -14.23 -1.58
CA VAL A 63 11.35 -14.94 -1.26
C VAL A 63 11.80 -14.72 0.18
N GLN A 64 11.24 -13.74 0.90
CA GLN A 64 11.68 -13.41 2.26
C GLN A 64 11.37 -14.52 3.28
N GLU A 65 10.23 -15.20 3.12
CA GLU A 65 9.80 -16.29 4.00
C GLU A 65 10.65 -17.56 3.81
N ASP A 66 10.97 -17.91 2.56
CA ASP A 66 11.78 -19.10 2.22
C ASP A 66 13.25 -19.02 2.66
N TYR A 67 13.79 -17.81 2.81
CA TYR A 67 15.20 -17.59 3.21
C TYR A 67 15.36 -17.17 4.68
N GLY A 68 14.30 -17.16 5.49
CA GLY A 68 14.38 -16.75 6.89
C GLY A 68 14.86 -15.30 7.09
N LEU A 69 14.62 -14.45 6.09
CA LEU A 69 14.98 -13.02 6.12
C LEU A 69 13.98 -12.20 6.94
N CYS A 70 12.84 -12.80 7.29
CA CYS A 70 11.94 -12.35 8.33
C CYS A 70 12.54 -12.68 9.70
N SER A 71 13.32 -11.77 10.28
CA SER A 71 13.75 -11.91 11.68
C SER A 71 12.55 -11.84 12.61
N ASP A 72 12.56 -12.62 13.69
CA ASP A 72 11.58 -12.51 14.77
C ASP A 72 11.50 -11.05 15.27
N PRO A 73 10.30 -10.51 15.53
CA PRO A 73 10.16 -9.13 15.98
C PRO A 73 10.89 -8.96 17.32
N ASP A 74 11.71 -7.93 17.42
CA ASP A 74 12.39 -7.57 18.66
C ASP A 74 11.44 -6.86 19.61
N LEU A 75 11.28 -7.42 20.81
CA LEU A 75 10.62 -6.79 21.94
C LEU A 75 11.63 -5.97 22.73
N GLU A 76 11.35 -4.68 22.81
CA GLU A 76 12.05 -3.73 23.66
C GLU A 76 11.24 -3.53 24.94
N VAL A 77 11.90 -3.64 26.09
CA VAL A 77 11.29 -3.48 27.41
C VAL A 77 12.11 -2.49 28.23
N SER A 78 11.45 -1.42 28.67
CA SER A 78 12.04 -0.40 29.54
C SER A 78 12.02 -0.84 31.01
N SER A 79 12.97 -0.31 31.79
CA SER A 79 12.97 -0.52 33.24
C SER A 79 11.76 0.13 33.90
N ALA A 80 11.45 -0.25 35.14
CA ALA A 80 10.33 0.33 35.88
C ALA A 80 10.55 1.84 36.11
N ASP A 81 11.79 2.25 36.40
CA ASP A 81 12.17 3.65 36.60
C ASP A 81 11.97 4.48 35.32
N ASP A 82 12.46 3.98 34.17
CA ASP A 82 12.28 4.65 32.87
C ASP A 82 10.81 4.75 32.48
N THR A 83 10.04 3.70 32.80
CA THR A 83 8.58 3.66 32.55
C THR A 83 7.83 4.67 33.41
N ALA A 84 8.24 4.83 34.67
CA ALA A 84 7.67 5.82 35.57
C ALA A 84 7.96 7.25 35.07
N GLU A 85 9.16 7.51 34.55
CA GLU A 85 9.49 8.79 33.91
C GLU A 85 8.64 9.06 32.66
N LEU A 86 8.48 8.06 31.79
CA LEU A 86 7.65 8.13 30.58
C LEU A 86 6.17 8.43 30.88
N THR A 87 5.68 7.98 32.04
CA THR A 87 4.27 8.10 32.44
C THR A 87 4.00 9.21 33.46
N ALA A 88 5.01 9.96 33.89
CA ALA A 88 4.87 11.04 34.87
C ALA A 88 4.26 12.35 34.31
N GLY A 89 4.15 12.49 32.99
CA GLY A 89 3.62 13.68 32.33
C GLY A 89 2.09 13.79 32.34
N ASN A 90 1.56 14.98 31.98
CA ASN A 90 0.11 15.17 31.79
C ASN A 90 -0.36 14.84 30.35
N ASP A 91 0.57 14.75 29.39
CA ASP A 91 0.31 14.45 27.97
C ASP A 91 0.82 13.05 27.60
N VAL A 92 0.51 12.06 28.42
CA VAL A 92 0.94 10.67 28.19
C VAL A 92 -0.07 9.97 27.28
N PRO A 93 0.37 9.28 26.21
CA PRO A 93 -0.52 8.46 25.39
C PRO A 93 -1.28 7.42 26.22
N GLU A 94 -2.49 7.08 25.80
CA GLU A 94 -3.23 5.98 26.42
C GLU A 94 -2.61 4.64 25.99
N PHE A 95 -1.81 4.05 26.86
CA PHE A 95 -1.23 2.72 26.63
C PHE A 95 -2.18 1.61 27.06
N VAL A 96 -2.20 0.53 26.28
CA VAL A 96 -2.85 -0.72 26.68
C VAL A 96 -2.09 -1.28 27.89
N ARG A 97 -2.83 -1.71 28.92
CA ARG A 97 -2.27 -2.36 30.09
C ARG A 97 -2.50 -3.87 29.97
N LEU A 98 -1.44 -4.63 30.15
CA LEU A 98 -1.45 -6.10 30.12
C LEU A 98 -0.84 -6.61 31.41
N ASP A 99 -1.40 -7.67 31.97
CA ASP A 99 -0.74 -8.39 33.06
C ASP A 99 0.27 -9.39 32.48
N TYR A 100 1.41 -9.57 33.15
CA TYR A 100 2.44 -10.53 32.70
C TYR A 100 1.88 -11.95 32.52
N ASP A 101 0.93 -12.35 33.35
CA ASP A 101 0.32 -13.68 33.33
C ASP A 101 -0.65 -13.87 32.15
N GLU A 102 -1.11 -12.79 31.53
CA GLU A 102 -1.97 -12.81 30.33
C GLU A 102 -1.15 -12.97 29.05
N LEU A 103 0.16 -12.72 29.12
CA LEU A 103 1.05 -12.89 27.97
C LEU A 103 1.21 -14.36 27.60
N SER A 104 1.37 -14.63 26.31
CA SER A 104 1.70 -15.97 25.82
C SER A 104 3.08 -16.43 26.33
N THR A 105 3.34 -17.73 26.27
CA THR A 105 4.63 -18.28 26.72
C THR A 105 5.84 -17.73 25.95
N ALA A 106 5.66 -17.38 24.67
CA ALA A 106 6.70 -16.75 23.85
C ALA A 106 6.99 -15.31 24.33
N GLU A 107 5.94 -14.51 24.49
CA GLU A 107 6.01 -13.12 24.97
C GLU A 107 6.61 -13.04 26.37
N GLN A 108 6.16 -13.90 27.30
CA GLN A 108 6.70 -13.99 28.67
C GLN A 108 8.19 -14.29 28.72
N ARG A 109 8.69 -15.12 27.80
CA ARG A 109 10.11 -15.48 27.69
C ARG A 109 10.90 -14.30 27.15
N ALA A 110 10.44 -13.70 26.05
CA ALA A 110 11.07 -12.54 25.43
C ALA A 110 11.13 -11.36 26.40
N PHE A 111 10.03 -11.07 27.10
CA PHE A 111 9.95 -9.98 28.08
C PHE A 111 10.96 -10.14 29.21
N ARG A 112 11.04 -11.33 29.84
CA ARG A 112 12.05 -11.58 30.89
C ARG A 112 13.47 -11.52 30.36
N ALA A 113 13.69 -12.03 29.15
CA ALA A 113 15.01 -11.99 28.52
C ALA A 113 15.43 -10.55 28.17
N ALA A 114 14.47 -9.71 27.77
CA ALA A 114 14.66 -8.29 27.48
C ALA A 114 15.00 -7.52 28.76
N LEU A 115 14.23 -7.70 29.83
CA LEU A 115 14.52 -7.11 31.16
C LEU A 115 15.89 -7.53 31.71
N ALA A 116 16.31 -8.76 31.46
CA ALA A 116 17.62 -9.26 31.88
C ALA A 116 18.78 -8.79 30.99
N SER A 117 18.49 -8.14 29.85
CA SER A 117 19.49 -7.70 28.89
C SER A 117 19.93 -6.27 29.15
N ALA A 118 21.22 -5.98 28.90
CA ALA A 118 21.77 -4.64 29.11
C ALA A 118 21.18 -3.57 28.19
N ASN A 119 20.64 -3.97 27.03
CA ASN A 119 20.02 -3.08 26.06
C ASN A 119 18.49 -3.09 26.09
N GLY A 120 17.86 -3.90 26.93
CA GLY A 120 16.40 -4.00 27.01
C GLY A 120 15.74 -4.66 25.80
N VAL A 121 16.47 -5.29 24.88
CA VAL A 121 15.93 -5.77 23.59
C VAL A 121 16.18 -7.26 23.38
N LYS A 122 15.11 -8.01 23.05
CA LYS A 122 15.20 -9.43 22.66
C LYS A 122 14.17 -9.83 21.60
N PRO A 123 14.53 -10.77 20.69
CA PRO A 123 13.59 -11.32 19.73
C PRO A 123 12.49 -12.13 20.43
N ILE A 124 11.26 -12.04 19.91
CA ILE A 124 10.15 -12.89 20.32
C ILE A 124 10.14 -14.15 19.45
N GLU A 125 10.70 -15.23 19.99
CA GLU A 125 10.70 -16.54 19.34
C GLU A 125 9.33 -17.22 19.47
N GLY A 126 8.51 -17.14 18.41
CA GLY A 126 7.21 -17.80 18.30
C GLY A 126 6.05 -16.86 17.98
N ASP A 127 4.83 -17.37 18.11
CA ASP A 127 3.62 -16.58 17.88
C ASP A 127 3.45 -15.47 18.92
N VAL A 128 2.99 -14.31 18.45
CA VAL A 128 2.78 -13.10 19.26
C VAL A 128 1.28 -12.79 19.27
N GLU A 129 0.59 -13.16 20.35
CA GLU A 129 -0.86 -12.98 20.49
C GLU A 129 -1.23 -11.49 20.61
N HIS A 130 -0.43 -10.74 21.39
CA HIS A 130 -0.67 -9.34 21.69
C HIS A 130 0.09 -8.39 20.76
N ARG A 131 0.30 -8.81 19.50
CA ARG A 131 1.12 -8.07 18.52
C ARG A 131 0.67 -6.63 18.32
N SER A 132 -0.64 -6.37 18.28
CA SER A 132 -1.16 -5.01 18.12
C SER A 132 -0.85 -4.13 19.32
N ALA A 133 -0.99 -4.67 20.55
CA ALA A 133 -0.69 -3.92 21.77
C ALA A 133 0.80 -3.55 21.86
N PHE A 134 1.70 -4.49 21.56
CA PHE A 134 3.14 -4.19 21.55
C PHE A 134 3.57 -3.31 20.37
N ARG A 135 2.82 -3.29 19.26
CA ARG A 135 3.11 -2.39 18.12
C ARG A 135 2.86 -0.93 18.48
N ASP A 136 1.81 -0.65 19.25
CA ASP A 136 1.43 0.70 19.66
C ASP A 136 2.08 1.13 20.98
N GLY A 137 2.70 0.18 21.68
CA GLY A 137 3.29 0.35 23.00
C GLY A 137 2.30 -0.06 24.10
N ALA A 138 2.73 -0.96 24.97
CA ALA A 138 1.93 -1.47 26.07
C ALA A 138 2.67 -1.35 27.40
N LEU A 139 1.91 -1.16 28.49
CA LEU A 139 2.42 -1.26 29.85
C LEU A 139 2.14 -2.68 30.36
N VAL A 140 3.21 -3.42 30.65
CA VAL A 140 3.13 -4.78 31.21
C VAL A 140 3.41 -4.71 32.70
N THR A 141 2.45 -5.17 33.51
CA THR A 141 2.63 -5.30 34.96
C THR A 141 3.39 -6.58 35.28
N TYR A 142 4.59 -6.47 35.85
CA TYR A 142 5.39 -7.61 36.29
C TYR A 142 5.95 -7.36 37.69
N GLN A 143 5.74 -8.31 38.61
CA GLN A 143 6.13 -8.18 40.03
C GLN A 143 5.60 -6.92 40.75
N GLY A 144 4.48 -6.38 40.29
CA GLY A 144 3.87 -5.16 40.86
C GLY A 144 4.44 -3.86 40.32
N GLU A 145 5.37 -3.92 39.36
CA GLU A 145 5.94 -2.77 38.67
C GLU A 145 5.45 -2.74 37.22
N ASN A 146 5.31 -1.53 36.67
CA ASN A 146 4.90 -1.33 35.29
C ASN A 146 6.14 -1.18 34.41
N HIS A 147 6.19 -1.96 33.34
CA HIS A 147 7.25 -1.88 32.34
C HIS A 147 6.65 -1.53 30.99
N TYR A 148 7.20 -0.51 30.34
CA TYR A 148 6.86 -0.20 28.97
C TYR A 148 7.47 -1.23 28.02
N ALA A 149 6.65 -1.84 27.18
CA ALA A 149 7.04 -2.84 26.21
C ALA A 149 6.55 -2.46 24.81
N VAL A 150 7.44 -2.51 23.83
CA VAL A 150 7.15 -2.14 22.44
C VAL A 150 7.92 -3.04 21.48
N ILE A 151 7.37 -3.29 20.30
CA ILE A 151 8.13 -3.91 19.20
C ILE A 151 9.06 -2.84 18.61
N GLY A 152 10.35 -2.89 18.96
CA GLY A 152 11.36 -1.90 18.57
C GLY A 152 11.77 -2.01 17.09
N SER A 153 11.61 -3.20 16.49
CA SER A 153 11.92 -3.45 15.09
C SER A 153 10.65 -3.62 14.25
N ARG A 154 10.33 -2.61 13.44
CA ARG A 154 9.29 -2.67 12.39
C ARG A 154 9.74 -3.42 11.13
N ASN A 155 10.60 -4.43 11.27
CA ASN A 155 10.88 -5.37 10.18
C ASN A 155 9.66 -6.31 9.99
N ASP A 156 8.47 -5.72 9.87
CA ASP A 156 7.28 -6.40 9.43
C ASP A 156 7.56 -6.83 7.99
N CYS A 157 7.59 -8.14 7.75
CA CYS A 157 7.67 -8.67 6.41
C CYS A 157 6.52 -8.12 5.57
N VAL A 158 6.82 -7.80 4.32
CA VAL A 158 5.80 -7.34 3.38
C VAL A 158 4.86 -8.51 3.11
N THR A 159 3.73 -8.56 3.83
CA THR A 159 2.73 -9.65 3.71
C THR A 159 1.87 -9.53 2.46
N ASP A 160 1.94 -8.39 1.76
CA ASP A 160 0.99 -8.09 0.70
C ASP A 160 1.48 -8.62 -0.66
N SER A 161 1.49 -9.95 -0.77
CA SER A 161 1.89 -10.72 -1.95
C SER A 161 0.99 -10.47 -3.17
N PHE A 162 -0.17 -9.84 -3.01
CA PHE A 162 -1.11 -9.54 -4.11
C PHE A 162 -0.57 -8.47 -5.07
N ASN A 163 0.39 -7.65 -4.61
CA ASN A 163 1.05 -6.65 -5.43
C ASN A 163 1.85 -7.26 -6.60
N LEU A 164 2.42 -8.46 -6.42
CA LEU A 164 3.19 -9.14 -7.45
C LEU A 164 2.34 -9.51 -8.69
N PRO A 165 1.25 -10.31 -8.59
CA PRO A 165 0.44 -10.67 -9.75
C PRO A 165 -0.22 -9.45 -10.40
N LEU A 166 -0.65 -8.44 -9.62
CA LEU A 166 -1.17 -7.18 -10.15
C LEU A 166 -0.12 -6.40 -10.94
N SER A 167 1.10 -6.31 -10.42
CA SER A 167 2.20 -5.65 -11.12
C SER A 167 2.60 -6.39 -12.39
N ILE A 168 2.60 -7.72 -12.40
CA ILE A 168 2.86 -8.51 -13.62
C ILE A 168 1.77 -8.20 -14.67
N ALA A 169 0.50 -8.18 -14.27
CA ALA A 169 -0.59 -7.82 -15.17
C ALA A 169 -0.44 -6.39 -15.71
N GLY A 170 -0.07 -5.44 -14.83
CA GLY A 170 0.21 -4.06 -15.21
C GLY A 170 1.39 -3.91 -16.17
N LEU A 171 2.46 -4.68 -16.01
CA LEU A 171 3.58 -4.73 -16.95
C LEU A 171 3.13 -5.24 -18.32
N VAL A 172 2.37 -6.35 -18.37
CA VAL A 172 1.88 -6.94 -19.62
C VAL A 172 0.95 -5.98 -20.35
N VAL A 173 -0.01 -5.38 -19.64
CA VAL A 173 -0.96 -4.41 -20.21
C VAL A 173 -0.25 -3.13 -20.66
N GLY A 174 0.65 -2.60 -19.83
CA GLY A 174 1.44 -1.41 -20.15
C GLY A 174 2.31 -1.61 -21.38
N SER A 175 3.08 -2.71 -21.45
CA SER A 175 3.87 -3.06 -22.62
C SER A 175 3.00 -3.28 -23.87
N GLY A 176 1.85 -3.94 -23.73
CA GLY A 176 0.89 -4.12 -24.82
C GLY A 176 0.39 -2.81 -25.40
N LEU A 177 0.01 -1.84 -24.57
CA LEU A 177 -0.48 -0.52 -25.00
C LEU A 177 0.61 0.34 -25.66
N VAL A 178 1.86 0.22 -25.20
CA VAL A 178 3.00 0.92 -25.83
C VAL A 178 3.32 0.36 -27.21
N ILE A 179 3.30 -0.97 -27.35
CA ILE A 179 3.75 -1.66 -28.57
C ILE A 179 2.63 -1.74 -29.63
N ALA A 180 1.36 -1.86 -29.22
CA ALA A 180 0.22 -2.07 -30.11
C ALA A 180 0.14 -1.08 -31.29
N PRO A 181 0.31 0.25 -31.13
CA PRO A 181 0.22 1.17 -32.26
C PRO A 181 1.31 0.97 -33.32
N GLY A 182 2.51 0.53 -32.93
CA GLY A 182 3.59 0.22 -33.86
C GLY A 182 3.35 -1.09 -34.63
N VAL A 183 2.88 -2.12 -33.93
CA VAL A 183 2.57 -3.43 -34.53
C VAL A 183 1.37 -3.37 -35.47
N TRP A 184 0.35 -2.57 -35.15
CA TRP A 184 -0.79 -2.35 -36.06
C TRP A 184 -0.39 -1.64 -37.36
N ARG A 185 0.62 -0.75 -37.33
CA ARG A 185 1.18 -0.15 -38.56
C ARG A 185 1.97 -1.16 -39.39
N LEU A 186 2.76 -2.02 -38.75
CA LEU A 186 3.53 -3.05 -39.44
C LEU A 186 2.63 -4.14 -40.07
N ARG A 187 1.59 -4.57 -39.34
CA ARG A 187 0.64 -5.58 -39.83
C ARG A 187 -0.32 -5.02 -40.89
N GLY A 188 -0.59 -3.71 -40.86
CA GLY A 188 -1.35 -3.02 -41.92
C GLY A 188 -0.57 -2.87 -43.23
N ASN A 189 0.76 -2.79 -43.18
CA ASN A 189 1.61 -2.66 -44.36
C ASN A 189 2.12 -4.02 -44.91
N GLY A 190 1.96 -5.12 -44.15
CA GLY A 190 2.44 -6.45 -44.54
C GLY A 190 1.38 -7.36 -45.19
N ALA A 191 0.17 -6.86 -45.45
CA ALA A 191 -0.91 -7.64 -46.05
C ALA A 191 -1.04 -7.44 -47.58
N GLU A 192 -0.24 -6.57 -48.19
CA GLU A 192 -0.35 -6.21 -49.62
C GLU A 192 0.76 -6.80 -50.52
N GLU A 193 1.75 -7.52 -49.98
CA GLU A 193 2.86 -8.09 -50.79
C GLU A 193 2.92 -9.63 -50.80
N ALA A 194 1.79 -10.32 -50.58
CA ALA A 194 1.75 -11.77 -50.62
C ALA A 194 0.58 -12.36 -51.43
N VAL A 195 0.16 -11.70 -52.51
CA VAL A 195 -0.62 -12.34 -53.59
C VAL A 195 -0.36 -11.59 -54.91
N ASP A 196 0.71 -11.93 -55.61
CA ASP A 196 0.71 -11.87 -57.09
C ASP A 196 1.79 -12.84 -57.58
N GLU A 197 1.31 -13.99 -58.04
CA GLU A 197 1.98 -14.90 -58.97
C GLU A 197 1.39 -14.63 -60.37
#